data_AF-A0A6J1VNZ2-F1
#
_entry.id   AF-A0A6J1VNZ2-F1
#
_cell.length_a   1.000
_cell.length_b   1.000
_cell.length_c   1.000
_cell.angle_alpha   90.00
_cell.angle_beta   90.00
_cell.angle_gamma   90.00
#
_symmetry.space_group_name_H-M   'P 1'
#
loop_
_entity.id
_entity.type
_entity.pdbx_description
1 polymer ?
#
loop_
_entity_poly.entity_id
_entity_poly.type
_entity_poly.pdbx_seq_one_letter_code
_entity_poly.pdbx_strand_id
1 'polypeptide(L)'
;MWGFLTQLLVSLVLLGFFLVSCQNLLHIAQGSVQFVLKHIHQELDKELGESEGLSDDEEVVSSRVVRRRVFVQGNEILDIPGEQVTEEQFTDEQGNIITKKIIRKVVRRLDTEDGRAHEEGLTSTPIH
;
A
#
# COMPACT_ATOMS: atom_id res chain seq x y z
N MET A 1 38.54 35.48 -29.99
CA MET A 1 37.60 34.40 -30.36
C MET A 1 37.99 33.04 -29.75
N TRP A 2 39.25 32.59 -29.87
CA TRP A 2 39.70 31.29 -29.33
C TRP A 2 39.62 31.12 -27.80
N GLY A 3 39.81 32.18 -27.02
CA GLY A 3 39.67 32.12 -25.54
C GLY A 3 38.26 31.74 -25.07
N PHE A 4 37.23 32.26 -25.75
CA PHE A 4 35.84 31.88 -25.46
C PHE A 4 35.55 30.43 -25.83
N LEU A 5 36.11 29.95 -26.95
CA LEU A 5 35.92 28.58 -27.41
C LEU A 5 36.58 27.58 -26.45
N THR A 6 37.79 27.88 -25.99
CA THR A 6 38.50 27.05 -25.00
C THR A 6 37.80 27.06 -23.64
N GLN A 7 37.33 28.22 -23.18
CA GLN A 7 36.56 28.32 -21.94
C GLN A 7 35.21 27.57 -22.01
N LEU A 8 34.52 27.63 -23.16
CA LEU A 8 33.29 26.88 -23.40
C LEU A 8 33.53 25.36 -23.41
N LEU A 9 34.65 24.93 -24.01
CA LEU A 9 35.03 23.52 -24.08
C LEU A 9 35.42 22.97 -22.69
N VAL A 10 36.19 23.73 -21.91
CA VAL A 10 36.52 23.38 -20.51
C VAL A 10 35.25 23.34 -19.65
N SER A 11 34.36 24.33 -19.79
CA SER A 11 33.08 24.37 -19.09
C SER A 11 32.19 23.16 -19.44
N LEU A 12 32.12 22.79 -20.73
CA LEU A 12 31.35 21.64 -21.19
C LEU A 12 31.87 20.32 -20.62
N VAL A 13 33.20 20.14 -20.56
CA VAL A 13 33.84 18.96 -19.97
C VAL A 13 33.54 18.88 -18.47
N LEU A 14 33.70 19.98 -17.72
CA LEU A 14 33.39 20.03 -16.29
C LEU A 14 31.91 19.79 -16.02
N LEU A 15 31.02 20.36 -16.83
CA LEU A 15 29.59 20.13 -16.74
C LEU A 15 29.24 18.66 -17.00
N GLY A 16 29.89 18.01 -17.97
CA GLY A 16 29.72 16.58 -18.23
C GLY A 16 30.08 15.70 -17.03
N PHE A 17 31.24 15.92 -16.41
CA PHE A 17 31.63 15.21 -15.19
C PHE A 17 30.68 15.48 -14.03
N PHE A 18 30.23 16.73 -13.88
CA PHE A 18 29.26 17.11 -12.85
C PHE A 18 27.89 16.43 -13.08
N LEU A 19 27.43 16.32 -14.33
CA LEU A 19 26.19 15.64 -14.67
C LEU A 19 26.27 14.13 -14.42
N VAL A 20 27.41 13.48 -14.75
CA VAL A 20 27.64 12.06 -14.43
C VAL A 20 27.71 11.82 -12.92
N SER A 21 28.35 12.73 -12.17
CA SER A 21 28.36 12.70 -10.71
C SER A 21 26.96 12.95 -10.11
N CYS A 22 26.20 13.87 -10.70
CA CYS A 22 24.81 14.16 -10.30
C CYS A 22 23.87 13.01 -10.63
N GLN A 23 24.06 12.28 -11.73
CA GLN A 23 23.27 11.09 -12.05
C GLN A 23 23.40 10.03 -10.96
N ASN A 24 24.61 9.83 -10.42
CA ASN A 24 24.84 8.89 -9.33
C ASN A 24 24.14 9.34 -8.02
N LEU A 25 24.10 10.66 -7.77
CA LEU A 25 23.39 11.24 -6.62
C LEU A 25 21.87 11.19 -6.80
N LEU A 26 21.36 11.49 -8.01
CA LEU A 26 19.93 11.45 -8.32
C LEU A 26 19.39 10.03 -8.26
N HIS A 27 20.16 9.01 -8.65
CA HIS A 27 19.74 7.61 -8.57
C HIS A 27 19.49 7.16 -7.12
N ILE A 28 20.35 7.59 -6.19
CA ILE A 28 20.20 7.30 -4.75
C ILE A 28 19.09 8.17 -4.14
N ALA A 29 19.05 9.45 -4.51
CA ALA A 29 18.03 10.38 -4.04
C ALA A 29 16.63 9.99 -4.52
N GLN A 30 16.46 9.49 -5.75
CA GLN A 30 15.19 9.00 -6.29
C GLN A 30 14.61 7.86 -5.44
N GLY A 31 15.45 6.95 -4.93
CA GLY A 31 15.03 5.91 -4.00
C GLY A 31 14.51 6.49 -2.68
N SER A 32 15.23 7.47 -2.11
CA SER A 32 14.80 8.13 -0.87
C SER A 32 13.57 9.02 -1.07
N VAL A 33 13.46 9.71 -2.20
CA VAL A 33 12.38 10.63 -2.53
C VAL A 33 11.11 9.85 -2.84
N GLN A 34 11.18 8.72 -3.56
CA GLN A 34 10.02 7.86 -3.72
C GLN A 34 9.56 7.26 -2.40
N PHE A 35 10.48 6.90 -1.51
CA PHE A 35 10.16 6.37 -0.20
C PHE A 35 9.49 7.43 0.69
N VAL A 36 10.06 8.62 0.77
CA VAL A 36 9.51 9.75 1.54
C VAL A 36 8.18 10.23 0.95
N LEU A 37 8.07 10.32 -0.38
CA LEU A 37 6.82 10.71 -1.03
C LEU A 37 5.72 9.68 -0.81
N LYS A 38 6.02 8.38 -0.88
CA LYS A 38 5.07 7.33 -0.48
C LYS A 38 4.71 7.39 0.99
N HIS A 39 5.66 7.69 1.86
CA HIS A 39 5.42 7.80 3.30
C HIS A 39 4.50 8.98 3.63
N ILE A 40 4.72 10.13 2.99
CA ILE A 40 3.86 11.32 3.13
C ILE A 40 2.46 11.06 2.53
N HIS A 41 2.37 10.40 1.36
CA HIS A 41 1.07 10.03 0.78
C HIS A 41 0.29 9.08 1.70
N GLN A 42 0.97 8.11 2.30
CA GLN A 42 0.34 7.16 3.22
C GLN A 42 -0.06 7.81 4.54
N GLU A 43 0.72 8.77 5.03
CA GLU A 43 0.36 9.54 6.22
C GLU A 43 -0.84 10.46 5.94
N LEU A 44 -0.89 11.08 4.75
CA LEU A 44 -1.99 11.96 4.32
C LEU A 44 -3.28 11.17 4.00
N ASP A 45 -3.19 9.98 3.38
CA ASP A 45 -4.32 9.08 3.18
C ASP A 45 -4.87 8.54 4.51
N LYS A 46 -4.01 8.38 5.53
CA LYS A 46 -4.42 8.00 6.88
C LYS A 46 -5.12 9.17 7.58
N GLU A 47 -4.66 10.40 7.35
CA GLU A 47 -5.27 11.62 7.89
C GLU A 47 -6.63 11.94 7.23
N LEU A 48 -6.72 11.81 5.90
CA LEU A 48 -7.97 11.99 5.12
C LEU A 48 -8.98 10.85 5.35
N GLY A 49 -8.50 9.62 5.56
CA GLY A 49 -9.36 8.44 5.82
C GLY A 49 -9.86 8.33 7.26
N GLU A 50 -9.33 9.14 8.18
CA GLU A 50 -9.79 9.23 9.58
C GLU A 50 -10.74 10.43 9.79
N SER A 51 -10.78 11.41 8.87
CA SER A 51 -11.56 12.64 9.04
C SER A 51 -12.99 12.64 8.46
N GLU A 52 -13.35 11.74 7.54
CA GLU A 52 -14.62 11.83 6.77
C GLU A 52 -15.76 10.94 7.28
N GLY A 53 -15.82 10.66 8.57
CA GLY A 53 -16.97 9.91 9.08
C GLY A 53 -17.13 10.10 10.56
N LEU A 54 -17.83 11.16 10.96
CA LEU A 54 -18.70 11.23 12.13
C LEU A 54 -19.38 12.62 12.11
N SER A 55 -20.41 12.73 11.28
CA SER A 55 -21.51 13.67 11.59
C SER A 55 -22.28 13.03 12.74
N ASP A 56 -22.02 13.60 13.90
CA ASP A 56 -22.66 13.42 15.20
C ASP A 56 -24.20 13.36 15.09
N ASP A 57 -24.77 12.24 15.51
CA ASP A 57 -26.11 12.15 16.08
C ASP A 57 -26.08 11.02 17.12
N GLU A 58 -25.89 11.43 18.38
CA GLU A 58 -26.21 10.79 19.66
C GLU A 58 -26.29 9.25 19.73
N GLU A 59 -25.15 8.59 19.52
CA GLU A 59 -24.76 7.38 20.25
C GLU A 59 -23.22 7.34 20.18
N VAL A 60 -22.52 7.22 21.31
CA VAL A 60 -21.04 7.25 21.33
C VAL A 60 -20.50 5.94 20.72
N VAL A 61 -20.54 5.82 19.40
CA VAL A 61 -20.03 4.68 18.65
C VAL A 61 -18.53 4.84 18.49
N SER A 62 -17.78 4.45 19.52
CA SER A 62 -16.32 4.41 19.47
C SER A 62 -15.86 3.23 18.60
N SER A 63 -15.46 3.51 17.36
CA SER A 63 -14.93 2.50 16.44
C SER A 63 -13.40 2.53 16.37
N ARG A 64 -12.75 1.39 16.60
CA ARG A 64 -11.29 1.24 16.44
C ARG A 64 -10.99 0.17 15.39
N VAL A 65 -10.23 0.54 14.36
CA VAL A 65 -9.91 -0.36 13.24
C VAL A 65 -8.42 -0.72 13.26
N VAL A 66 -8.11 -2.03 13.35
CA VAL A 66 -6.74 -2.55 13.25
C VAL A 66 -6.58 -3.35 11.96
N ARG A 67 -5.56 -3.03 11.15
CA ARG A 67 -5.27 -3.71 9.88
C ARG A 67 -3.86 -4.32 9.91
N ARG A 68 -3.74 -5.63 9.68
CA ARG A 68 -2.46 -6.35 9.59
C ARG A 68 -2.37 -7.11 8.27
N ARG A 69 -1.24 -6.98 7.56
CA ARG A 69 -0.94 -7.74 6.32
C ARG A 69 0.14 -8.78 6.61
N VAL A 70 -0.03 -9.99 6.09
CA VAL A 70 0.96 -11.08 6.17
C VAL A 70 1.20 -11.61 4.76
N PHE A 71 2.47 -11.72 4.37
CA PHE A 71 2.89 -12.29 3.10
C PHE A 71 3.51 -13.65 3.36
N VAL A 72 3.03 -14.69 2.67
CA VAL A 72 3.53 -16.05 2.81
C VAL A 72 3.88 -16.55 1.41
N GLN A 73 5.08 -17.10 1.26
CA GLN A 73 5.60 -17.65 0.01
C GLN A 73 5.55 -19.18 0.09
N GLY A 74 4.81 -19.83 -0.83
CA GLY A 74 4.72 -21.30 -0.89
C GLY A 74 3.43 -21.78 -1.57
N ASN A 75 3.52 -22.88 -2.31
CA ASN A 75 2.39 -23.48 -3.05
C ASN A 75 1.36 -24.19 -2.15
N GLU A 76 1.60 -24.27 -0.84
CA GLU A 76 0.74 -24.99 0.13
C GLU A 76 -0.47 -24.17 0.61
N ILE A 77 -0.61 -22.91 0.18
CA ILE A 77 -1.66 -21.97 0.64
C ILE A 77 -2.97 -22.12 -0.15
N LEU A 78 -3.04 -23.06 -1.10
CA LEU A 78 -4.19 -23.22 -1.99
C LEU A 78 -5.49 -23.59 -1.27
N ASP A 79 -5.43 -24.00 -0.01
CA ASP A 79 -6.60 -24.44 0.76
C ASP A 79 -7.19 -23.36 1.71
N ILE A 80 -6.58 -22.17 1.81
CA ILE A 80 -7.10 -21.11 2.69
C ILE A 80 -8.26 -20.35 2.01
N PRO A 81 -9.48 -20.29 2.56
CA PRO A 81 -10.62 -19.65 1.89
C PRO A 81 -10.39 -18.14 1.71
N GLY A 82 -10.95 -17.59 0.63
CA GLY A 82 -10.67 -16.24 0.12
C GLY A 82 -11.09 -15.10 1.03
N GLU A 83 -12.27 -15.19 1.62
CA GLU A 83 -12.80 -14.18 2.54
C GLU A 83 -13.43 -14.84 3.76
N GLN A 84 -13.09 -14.35 4.94
CA GLN A 84 -13.74 -14.73 6.19
C GLN A 84 -14.16 -13.47 6.93
N VAL A 85 -15.39 -13.45 7.40
CA VAL A 85 -15.90 -12.40 8.28
C VAL A 85 -16.40 -13.08 9.55
N THR A 86 -15.96 -12.58 10.70
CA THR A 86 -16.41 -13.04 12.02
C THR A 86 -16.90 -11.83 12.80
N GLU A 87 -18.09 -11.93 13.38
CA GLU A 87 -18.67 -10.88 14.20
C GLU A 87 -18.98 -11.45 15.59
N GLU A 88 -18.38 -10.83 16.61
CA GLU A 88 -18.57 -11.18 18.02
C GLU A 88 -19.23 -9.99 18.72
N GLN A 89 -20.32 -10.20 19.45
CA GLN A 89 -20.97 -9.15 20.25
C GLN A 89 -20.72 -9.40 21.74
N PHE A 90 -20.40 -8.33 22.45
CA PHE A 90 -20.13 -8.31 23.88
C PHE A 90 -20.98 -7.22 24.53
N THR A 91 -21.25 -7.38 25.82
CA THR A 91 -21.83 -6.31 26.65
C THR A 91 -20.79 -5.91 27.68
N ASP A 92 -20.50 -4.61 27.78
CA ASP A 92 -19.58 -4.10 28.80
C ASP A 92 -20.26 -3.98 30.17
N GLU A 93 -19.49 -3.60 31.18
CA GLU A 93 -19.98 -3.43 32.56
C GLU A 93 -21.02 -2.30 32.69
N GLN A 94 -21.08 -1.40 31.71
CA GLN A 94 -22.01 -0.27 31.66
C GLN A 94 -23.29 -0.61 30.86
N GLY A 95 -23.37 -1.80 30.27
CA GLY A 95 -24.52 -2.27 29.49
C GLY A 95 -24.46 -1.91 28.00
N ASN A 96 -23.35 -1.36 27.51
CA ASN A 96 -23.20 -1.03 26.09
C ASN A 96 -22.89 -2.28 25.27
N ILE A 97 -23.39 -2.32 24.03
CA ILE A 97 -23.12 -3.40 23.08
C ILE A 97 -21.84 -3.09 22.32
N ILE A 98 -20.83 -3.94 22.46
CA ILE A 98 -19.57 -3.87 21.73
C ILE A 98 -19.58 -4.93 20.64
N THR A 99 -19.52 -4.50 19.37
CA THR A 99 -19.44 -5.40 18.21
C THR A 99 -18.02 -5.44 17.66
N LYS A 100 -17.40 -6.63 17.71
CA LYS A 100 -16.07 -6.89 17.15
C LYS A 100 -16.20 -7.63 15.83
N LYS A 101 -15.98 -6.92 14.73
CA LYS A 101 -15.96 -7.46 13.38
C LYS A 101 -14.52 -7.71 12.91
N ILE A 102 -14.19 -8.97 12.65
CA ILE A 102 -12.91 -9.41 12.09
C ILE A 102 -13.12 -9.77 10.62
N ILE A 103 -12.41 -9.09 9.72
CA ILE A 103 -12.43 -9.39 8.28
C ILE A 103 -11.05 -9.90 7.88
N ARG A 104 -10.99 -11.08 7.27
CA ARG A 104 -9.77 -11.68 6.71
C ARG A 104 -9.96 -11.85 5.22
N LYS A 105 -9.10 -11.21 4.43
CA LYS A 105 -9.08 -11.31 2.97
C LYS A 105 -7.76 -11.93 2.52
N VAL A 106 -7.86 -13.03 1.78
CA VAL A 106 -6.73 -13.72 1.16
C VAL A 106 -6.65 -13.30 -0.30
N VAL A 107 -5.54 -12.68 -0.67
CA VAL A 107 -5.26 -12.30 -2.06
C VAL A 107 -4.17 -13.22 -2.60
N ARG A 108 -4.51 -14.03 -3.60
CA ARG A 108 -3.59 -14.96 -4.25
C ARG A 108 -3.03 -14.34 -5.52
N ARG A 109 -1.72 -14.46 -5.72
CA ARG A 109 -1.07 -14.14 -6.99
C ARG A 109 -0.60 -15.47 -7.57
N LEU A 110 -1.28 -15.92 -8.62
CA LEU A 110 -0.90 -17.10 -9.37
C LEU A 110 -0.10 -16.60 -10.57
N ASP A 111 1.18 -16.97 -10.64
CA ASP A 111 1.99 -16.72 -11.83
C ASP A 111 1.65 -17.85 -12.82
N THR A 112 0.66 -17.60 -13.68
CA THR A 112 0.33 -18.51 -14.77
C THR A 112 1.46 -18.43 -15.80
N GLU A 113 2.15 -19.54 -16.09
CA GLU A 113 3.20 -19.58 -17.13
C GLU A 113 2.68 -19.36 -18.56
N ASP A 114 1.36 -19.30 -18.76
CA ASP A 114 0.76 -18.79 -19.98
C ASP A 114 0.11 -17.44 -19.69
N GLY A 115 0.56 -16.38 -20.38
CA GLY A 115 0.16 -14.98 -20.20
C GLY A 115 -1.31 -14.64 -20.46
N ARG A 116 -2.23 -15.34 -19.81
CA ARG A 116 -3.66 -15.06 -19.71
C ARG A 116 -4.07 -15.17 -18.26
N ALA A 117 -4.22 -14.01 -17.60
CA ALA A 117 -4.86 -13.94 -16.31
C ALA A 117 -6.31 -14.42 -16.47
N HIS A 118 -6.63 -15.60 -15.94
CA HIS A 118 -8.00 -16.08 -15.83
C HIS A 118 -8.47 -15.82 -14.39
N GLU A 119 -9.36 -14.85 -14.22
CA GLU A 119 -10.13 -14.68 -12.98
C GLU A 119 -11.15 -15.80 -12.91
N GLU A 120 -10.78 -16.93 -12.31
CA GLU A 120 -11.75 -18.00 -12.02
C GLU A 120 -12.50 -17.66 -10.73
N GLY A 121 -13.64 -17.00 -10.89
CA GLY A 121 -14.71 -16.99 -9.89
C GLY A 121 -15.32 -18.40 -9.82
N LEU A 122 -14.79 -19.24 -8.94
CA LEU A 122 -15.28 -20.60 -8.77
C LEU A 122 -16.70 -20.56 -8.19
N THR A 123 -17.61 -21.16 -8.94
CA THR A 123 -19.05 -21.17 -8.77
C THR A 123 -19.47 -21.78 -7.44
N SER A 124 -20.29 -21.05 -6.68
CA SER A 124 -21.02 -21.60 -5.54
C SER A 124 -22.07 -22.59 -6.04
N THR A 125 -21.90 -23.87 -5.73
CA THR A 125 -22.98 -24.86 -5.83
C THR A 125 -23.84 -24.79 -4.57
N PRO A 126 -25.18 -24.67 -4.68
CA PRO A 126 -26.05 -24.70 -3.51
C PRO A 126 -26.25 -26.16 -3.06
N ILE A 127 -25.97 -26.44 -1.79
CA ILE A 127 -26.38 -27.68 -1.13
C ILE A 127 -27.81 -27.48 -0.65
N HIS A 128 -28.69 -28.39 -1.07
CA HIS A 128 -30.12 -28.44 -0.77
C HIS A 128 -30.39 -28.99 0.63
#